data_AF-A0A7X1P3Z5-F1
#
_entry.id   AF-A0A7X1P3Z5-F1
#
_cell.length_a   1.000
_cell.length_b   1.000
_cell.length_c   1.000
_cell.angle_alpha   90.00
_cell.angle_beta   90.00
_cell.angle_gamma   90.00
#
_symmetry.space_group_name_H-M   'P 1'
#
loop_
_entity.id
_entity.type
_entity.pdbx_description
1 polymer ?
#
loop_
_entity_poly.entity_id
_entity_poly.type
_entity_poly.pdbx_seq_one_letter_code
_entity_poly.pdbx_strand_id
1 'polypeptide(L)'
;MPSVQRAHEALKGNGVTVLAISIDGTGVQAAKPVMDEGKFTFAAPVDQDMAVARQFGARGVPMTYVVDRKGMVRAQGFGPLDLDSKAFLDYVRLVAGRGA
;
A
#
# COMPACT_ATOMS: atom_id res chain seq x y z
N MET A 1 -6.90 -5.47 7.68
CA MET A 1 -5.59 -5.80 7.11
C MET A 1 -4.47 -5.73 8.16
N PRO A 2 -4.33 -6.74 9.05
CA PRO A 2 -3.30 -6.71 10.10
C PRO A 2 -1.85 -6.65 9.57
N SER A 3 -1.55 -7.38 8.49
CA SER A 3 -0.22 -7.41 7.87
C SER A 3 0.21 -6.03 7.36
N VAL A 4 -0.69 -5.30 6.69
CA VAL A 4 -0.44 -3.93 6.22
C VAL A 4 -0.12 -2.99 7.40
N GLN A 5 -0.83 -3.10 8.52
CA GLN A 5 -0.58 -2.28 9.72
C GLN A 5 0.81 -2.55 10.30
N ARG A 6 1.19 -3.83 10.47
CA ARG A 6 2.51 -4.19 10.98
C ARG A 6 3.62 -3.74 10.04
N ALA A 7 3.41 -3.85 8.72
CA ALA A 7 4.34 -3.32 7.73
C ALA A 7 4.49 -1.79 7.83
N HIS A 8 3.37 -1.07 7.96
CA HIS A 8 3.35 0.38 8.16
C HIS A 8 4.15 0.80 9.40
N GLU A 9 3.98 0.11 10.52
CA GLU A 9 4.73 0.39 11.75
C GLU A 9 6.23 0.04 11.60
N ALA A 10 6.55 -1.11 11.01
CA ALA A 10 7.92 -1.57 10.83
C ALA A 10 8.75 -0.76 9.82
N LEU A 11 8.09 0.02 8.96
CA LEU A 11 8.69 0.91 7.96
C LEU A 11 8.66 2.39 8.39
N LYS A 12 8.04 2.70 9.53
CA LYS A 12 7.94 4.06 10.06
C LYS A 12 9.34 4.61 10.34
N GLY A 13 9.64 5.80 9.82
CA GLY A 13 10.95 6.44 9.95
C GLY A 13 11.98 6.01 8.91
N ASN A 14 11.70 5.02 8.05
CA ASN A 14 12.60 4.63 6.95
C ASN A 14 12.43 5.49 5.67
N GLY A 15 11.67 6.59 5.74
CA GLY A 15 11.30 7.39 4.57
C GLY A 15 10.37 6.64 3.60
N VAL A 16 9.57 5.71 4.13
CA VAL A 16 8.59 4.91 3.37
C VAL A 16 7.18 5.30 3.79
N THR A 17 6.30 5.46 2.81
CA THR A 17 4.87 5.69 3.03
C THR A 17 4.07 4.48 2.56
N VAL A 18 3.19 3.98 3.42
CA VAL A 18 2.25 2.90 3.09
C VAL A 18 0.89 3.54 2.78
N LEU A 19 0.37 3.25 1.58
CA LEU A 19 -0.93 3.72 1.10
C LEU A 19 -1.82 2.53 0.77
N ALA A 20 -3.00 2.46 1.38
CA ALA A 20 -4.05 1.51 1.03
C ALA A 20 -5.12 2.21 0.19
N ILE A 21 -4.90 2.29 -1.12
CA ILE A 21 -5.82 3.00 -2.03
C ILE A 21 -7.11 2.19 -2.15
N SER A 22 -8.22 2.74 -1.65
CA SER A 22 -9.55 2.14 -1.82
C SER A 22 -10.08 2.48 -3.20
N ILE A 23 -10.56 1.48 -3.94
CA ILE A 23 -11.23 1.65 -5.23
C ILE A 23 -12.75 1.46 -5.13
N ASP A 24 -13.29 1.48 -3.91
CA ASP A 24 -14.72 1.24 -3.68
C ASP A 24 -15.56 2.37 -4.28
N GLY A 25 -16.59 2.00 -5.06
CA GLY A 25 -17.49 2.95 -5.72
C GLY A 25 -18.34 3.78 -4.76
N THR A 26 -18.50 3.32 -3.52
CA THR A 26 -19.18 4.06 -2.42
C THR A 26 -18.25 5.10 -1.77
N GLY A 27 -16.97 5.07 -2.14
CA GLY A 27 -15.97 6.02 -1.71
C GLY A 27 -15.63 5.94 -0.22
N VAL A 28 -15.46 7.11 0.40
CA VAL A 28 -15.05 7.24 1.81
C VAL A 28 -16.01 6.51 2.77
N GLN A 29 -17.29 6.42 2.41
CA GLN A 29 -18.32 5.79 3.23
C GLN A 29 -18.08 4.28 3.42
N ALA A 30 -17.45 3.61 2.43
CA ALA A 30 -17.05 2.21 2.54
C ALA A 30 -15.66 2.05 3.19
N ALA A 31 -14.72 2.93 2.87
CA ALA A 31 -13.34 2.81 3.37
C ALA A 31 -13.22 3.15 4.87
N LYS A 32 -13.92 4.18 5.34
CA LYS A 32 -13.78 4.71 6.70
C LYS A 32 -14.14 3.68 7.79
N PRO A 33 -15.28 2.96 7.74
CA PRO A 33 -15.60 1.94 8.74
C PRO A 33 -14.53 0.85 8.86
N VAL A 34 -13.98 0.39 7.74
CA VAL A 34 -12.91 -0.64 7.72
C VAL A 34 -11.65 -0.14 8.43
N MET A 35 -11.31 1.14 8.25
CA MET A 35 -10.19 1.79 8.92
C MET A 35 -10.42 1.92 10.43
N ASP A 36 -11.62 2.37 10.81
CA ASP A 36 -12.00 2.60 12.21
C ASP A 36 -12.11 1.29 13.00
N GLU A 37 -12.82 0.28 12.47
CA GLU A 37 -12.99 -1.04 13.10
C GLU A 37 -11.65 -1.76 13.27
N GLY A 38 -10.80 -1.68 12.25
CA GLY A 38 -9.47 -2.27 12.25
C GLY A 38 -8.42 -1.47 13.02
N LYS A 39 -8.76 -0.26 13.48
CA LYS A 39 -7.84 0.70 14.13
C LYS A 39 -6.57 0.93 13.31
N PHE A 40 -6.71 1.01 11.99
CA PHE A 40 -5.58 1.17 11.08
C PHE A 40 -5.11 2.62 11.04
N THR A 41 -3.80 2.82 10.99
CA THR A 41 -3.17 4.15 11.04
C THR A 41 -2.43 4.54 9.76
N PHE A 42 -2.29 3.62 8.80
CA PHE A 42 -1.79 3.95 7.48
C PHE A 42 -2.81 4.79 6.70
N ALA A 43 -2.34 5.57 5.72
CA ALA A 43 -3.24 6.39 4.91
C ALA A 43 -4.02 5.51 3.92
N ALA A 44 -5.32 5.78 3.81
CA ALA A 44 -6.23 5.07 2.91
C ALA A 44 -6.99 6.05 2.00
N PRO A 45 -6.31 6.66 1.00
CA PRO A 45 -6.97 7.53 0.03
C PRO A 45 -7.97 6.74 -0.82
N VAL A 46 -8.96 7.44 -1.36
CA VAL A 46 -10.05 6.84 -2.15
C VAL A 46 -9.88 7.24 -3.62
N ASP A 47 -9.81 6.24 -4.50
CA ASP A 47 -9.80 6.33 -5.96
C ASP A 47 -11.12 5.76 -6.51
N GLN A 48 -12.22 6.44 -6.19
CA GLN A 48 -13.59 5.98 -6.48
C GLN A 48 -13.83 5.75 -7.98
N ASP A 49 -13.19 6.55 -8.83
CA ASP A 49 -13.32 6.44 -10.29
C ASP A 49 -12.31 5.47 -10.91
N MET A 50 -11.48 4.81 -10.09
CA MET A 50 -10.39 3.92 -10.50
C MET A 50 -9.36 4.60 -11.43
N ALA A 51 -9.21 5.92 -11.37
CA ALA A 51 -8.30 6.66 -12.25
C ALA A 51 -6.84 6.29 -11.96
N VAL A 52 -6.46 6.24 -10.68
CA VAL A 52 -5.10 5.86 -10.24
C VAL A 52 -4.87 4.37 -10.47
N ALA A 53 -5.83 3.52 -10.10
CA ALA A 53 -5.75 2.08 -10.28
C ALA A 53 -5.50 1.69 -11.74
N ARG A 54 -6.18 2.35 -12.70
CA ARG A 54 -5.96 2.13 -14.14
C ARG A 54 -4.58 2.60 -14.60
N GLN A 55 -4.08 3.72 -14.10
CA GLN A 55 -2.73 4.19 -14.42
C GLN A 55 -1.64 3.22 -13.94
N PHE A 56 -1.85 2.57 -12.80
CA PHE A 56 -0.97 1.51 -12.30
C PHE A 56 -1.17 0.16 -13.00
N GLY A 57 -2.13 0.06 -13.94
CA GLY A 57 -2.43 -1.19 -14.65
C GLY A 57 -3.11 -2.25 -13.79
N ALA A 58 -3.76 -1.86 -12.69
CA ALA A 58 -4.48 -2.80 -11.82
C ALA A 58 -5.65 -3.45 -12.58
N ARG A 59 -5.71 -4.79 -12.54
CA ARG A 59 -6.75 -5.59 -13.22
C ARG A 59 -7.66 -6.35 -12.24
N GLY A 60 -7.45 -6.17 -10.95
CA GLY A 60 -8.16 -6.85 -9.89
C GLY A 60 -7.66 -6.39 -8.53
N VAL A 61 -8.27 -6.91 -7.47
CA VAL A 61 -7.89 -6.63 -6.09
C VAL A 61 -7.69 -7.93 -5.30
N PRO A 62 -6.79 -7.93 -4.31
CA PRO A 62 -5.82 -6.88 -4.02
C PRO A 62 -4.62 -6.88 -5.00
N MET A 63 -4.08 -5.69 -5.28
CA MET A 63 -2.76 -5.49 -5.91
C MET A 63 -1.88 -4.66 -5.00
N THR A 64 -0.62 -5.05 -4.90
CA THR A 64 0.41 -4.29 -4.16
C THR A 64 1.50 -3.84 -5.12
N TYR A 65 1.97 -2.61 -4.95
CA TYR A 65 3.07 -2.03 -5.71
C TYR A 65 4.14 -1.49 -4.76
N VAL A 66 5.41 -1.63 -5.12
CA VAL A 66 6.54 -0.96 -4.45
C VAL A 66 7.10 0.06 -5.42
N VAL A 67 7.06 1.34 -5.05
CA VAL A 67 7.50 2.47 -5.86
C VAL A 67 8.74 3.10 -5.21
N ASP A 68 9.76 3.40 -6.01
CA ASP A 68 10.97 4.05 -5.51
C ASP A 68 10.84 5.58 -5.44
N ARG A 69 11.90 6.24 -4.94
CA ARG A 69 11.96 7.72 -4.81
C ARG A 69 11.90 8.48 -6.14
N LYS A 70 12.14 7.82 -7.26
CA LYS A 70 12.05 8.40 -8.62
C LYS A 70 10.67 8.19 -9.24
N GLY A 71 9.72 7.61 -8.49
CA GLY A 71 8.38 7.30 -8.99
C GLY A 71 8.31 6.04 -9.84
N MET A 72 9.36 5.20 -9.84
CA MET A 72 9.40 3.98 -10.65
C MET A 72 8.88 2.78 -9.86
N VAL A 73 7.96 2.01 -10.47
CA VAL A 73 7.52 0.73 -9.92
C VAL A 73 8.68 -0.27 -9.97
N ARG A 74 9.06 -0.80 -8.79
CA ARG A 74 10.15 -1.78 -8.64
C ARG A 74 9.65 -3.20 -8.41
N ALA A 75 8.45 -3.35 -7.85
CA ALA A 75 7.77 -4.62 -7.72
C ALA A 75 6.26 -4.43 -7.77
N GLN A 76 5.57 -5.50 -8.17
CA GLN A 76 4.12 -5.63 -8.07
C GLN A 76 3.75 -7.07 -7.66
N GLY A 77 2.62 -7.25 -7.00
CA GLY A 77 2.12 -8.58 -6.65
C GLY A 77 0.60 -8.63 -6.51
N PHE A 78 0.01 -9.71 -7.03
CA PHE A 78 -1.43 -9.95 -7.03
C PHE A 78 -1.83 -10.90 -5.92
N GLY A 79 -2.97 -10.63 -5.28
CA GLY A 79 -3.54 -11.48 -4.25
C GLY A 79 -3.04 -11.14 -2.84
N PRO A 80 -3.46 -11.92 -1.84
CA PRO A 80 -3.07 -11.68 -0.45
C PRO A 80 -1.57 -11.94 -0.27
N LEU A 81 -0.83 -10.89 0.05
CA LEU A 81 0.60 -10.94 0.35
C LEU A 81 0.84 -10.72 1.84
N ASP A 82 1.85 -11.42 2.38
CA ASP A 82 2.38 -11.13 3.70
C ASP A 82 3.38 -9.96 3.62
N LEU A 83 2.86 -8.77 3.91
CA LEU A 83 3.61 -7.51 3.83
C LEU A 83 4.45 -7.24 5.08
N ASP A 84 4.29 -8.03 6.15
CA ASP A 84 5.12 -7.92 7.36
C ASP A 84 6.20 -9.01 7.43
N SER A 85 6.28 -9.88 6.43
CA SER A 85 7.39 -10.81 6.28
C SER A 85 8.73 -10.07 6.23
N LYS A 86 9.75 -10.63 6.90
CA LYS A 86 11.11 -10.07 6.93
C LYS A 86 11.65 -9.81 5.51
N ALA A 87 11.41 -10.74 4.60
CA ALA A 87 11.86 -10.63 3.21
C ALA A 87 11.23 -9.41 2.50
N PHE A 88 9.93 -9.17 2.68
CA PHE A 88 9.26 -8.02 2.10
C PHE A 88 9.77 -6.71 2.70
N LEU A 89 9.87 -6.63 4.04
CA LEU A 89 10.36 -5.43 4.73
C LEU A 89 11.79 -5.07 4.32
N ASP A 90 12.68 -6.05 4.23
CA ASP A 90 14.06 -5.84 3.81
C ASP A 90 14.14 -5.38 2.34
N TYR A 91 13.30 -5.92 1.47
CA TYR A 91 13.20 -5.48 0.08
C TYR A 91 12.73 -4.01 0.00
N VAL A 92 11.69 -3.63 0.73
CA VAL A 92 11.19 -2.24 0.73
C VAL A 92 12.25 -1.28 1.28
N ARG A 93 12.97 -1.66 2.34
CA ARG A 93 14.10 -0.86 2.88
C ARG A 93 15.23 -0.71 1.87
N LEU A 94 15.55 -1.76 1.13
CA LEU A 94 16.55 -1.70 0.06
C LEU A 94 16.13 -0.72 -1.05
N VAL A 95 14.87 -0.77 -1.47
CA VAL A 95 14.32 0.16 -2.47
C VAL A 95 14.34 1.61 -1.94
N ALA A 96 13.99 1.82 -0.67
CA ALA A 96 14.01 3.12 -0.03
C ALA A 96 15.43 3.72 0.09
N GLY A 97 16.46 2.88 0.24
CA GLY A 97 17.86 3.30 0.35
C GLY A 97 18.55 3.63 -0.98
N ARG A 98 18.05 3.12 -2.12
CA ARG A 98 18.69 3.24 -3.46
C ARG A 98 18.55 4.62 -4.14
N GLY A 99 18.42 5.68 -3.36
CA GLY A 99 18.27 7.05 -3.87
C GLY A 99 18.91 8.10 -2.96
N ALA A 100 20.00 7.74 -2.28
CA ALA A 100 20.94 8.66 -1.64
C ALA A 100 22.20 8.76 -2.51
#